data_AF-A0A4S8MAP5-F1
#
_entry.id   AF-A0A4S8MAP5-F1
#
_cell.length_a   1.000
_cell.length_b   1.000
_cell.length_c   1.000
_cell.angle_alpha   90.00
_cell.angle_beta   90.00
_cell.angle_gamma   90.00
#
_symmetry.space_group_name_H-M   'P 1'
#
loop_
_entity.id
_entity.type
_entity.pdbx_description
1 polymer ?
#
loop_
_entity_poly.entity_id
_entity_poly.type
_entity_poly.pdbx_seq_one_letter_code
_entity_poly.pdbx_strand_id
1 'polypeptide(L)'
;LRDLLRPFAIATNAAQSDHCRLDTILLLLGYLYHIHNNNRIDARLRSTIHNSLEKRWKKVDQDVFILAITFNPYLRKKAFKSGSPFRSTSKLFSLASQVFKRFYGRAPDSFFRRAFSEYLSNTGMWSDERMSLEYFRNNAREHDTYVDMVGIWREKLMSETLSDIDGANGLVVLAMRIMSMVPNSASTERTFSKFGAVHTKARNRMGFEKTRKIVVIDTHIARIHGVAPTYKRKRNEDAHEITNATTPAAFSTPTQDS
;
A
#
# COMPACT_ATOMS: atom_id res chain seq x y z
N LEU A 1 9.74 -16.92 19.42
CA LEU A 1 10.31 -16.07 18.34
C LEU A 1 9.34 -15.88 17.17
N ARG A 2 8.76 -16.96 16.61
CA ARG A 2 7.79 -16.91 15.49
C ARG A 2 6.62 -15.94 15.74
N ASP A 3 6.03 -15.99 16.93
CA ASP A 3 4.87 -15.12 17.27
C ASP A 3 5.25 -13.65 17.43
N LEU A 4 6.51 -13.37 17.76
CA LEU A 4 7.04 -12.01 17.87
C LEU A 4 7.35 -11.40 16.49
N LEU A 5 7.81 -12.21 15.53
CA LEU A 5 8.22 -11.73 14.20
C LEU A 5 7.08 -11.72 13.18
N ARG A 6 6.04 -12.54 13.38
CA ARG A 6 4.88 -12.62 12.47
C ARG A 6 4.24 -11.24 12.20
N PRO A 7 4.02 -10.35 13.19
CA PRO A 7 3.47 -9.02 12.93
C PRO A 7 4.37 -8.17 12.02
N PHE A 8 5.69 -8.29 12.17
CA PHE A 8 6.64 -7.59 11.29
C PHE A 8 6.62 -8.14 9.87
N ALA A 9 6.52 -9.45 9.69
CA ALA A 9 6.39 -10.05 8.35
C ALA A 9 5.14 -9.53 7.62
N ILE A 10 4.00 -9.46 8.32
CA ILE A 10 2.76 -8.91 7.77
C ILE A 10 2.95 -7.44 7.39
N ALA A 11 3.53 -6.63 8.30
CA ALA A 11 3.76 -5.21 8.05
C ALA A 11 4.72 -4.97 6.88
N THR A 12 5.79 -5.76 6.75
CA THR A 12 6.73 -5.68 5.63
C THR A 12 6.06 -6.01 4.31
N ASN A 13 5.28 -7.09 4.25
CA ASN A 13 4.57 -7.47 3.02
C ASN A 13 3.58 -6.39 2.58
N ALA A 14 2.81 -5.83 3.52
CA ALA A 14 1.90 -4.72 3.23
C ALA A 14 2.66 -3.46 2.80
N ALA A 15 3.76 -3.13 3.47
CA ALA A 15 4.60 -1.98 3.14
C ALA A 15 5.27 -2.09 1.75
N GLN A 16 5.48 -3.31 1.24
CA GLN A 16 6.05 -3.62 -0.08
C GLN A 16 4.99 -3.79 -1.18
N SER A 17 3.70 -3.66 -0.86
CA SER A 17 2.63 -3.68 -1.87
C SER A 17 2.76 -2.49 -2.84
N ASP A 18 2.39 -2.69 -4.10
CA ASP A 18 2.27 -1.60 -5.09
C ASP A 18 1.17 -0.59 -4.72
N HIS A 19 0.23 -0.99 -3.87
CA HIS A 19 -0.85 -0.14 -3.36
C HIS A 19 -0.57 0.41 -1.96
N CYS A 20 0.68 0.33 -1.50
CA CYS A 20 1.07 0.89 -0.22
C CYS A 20 0.95 2.41 -0.23
N ARG A 21 0.31 2.96 0.81
CA ARG A 21 0.06 4.38 1.01
C ARG A 21 0.52 4.83 2.39
N LEU A 22 0.67 6.13 2.57
CA LEU A 22 1.12 6.72 3.85
C LEU A 22 0.20 6.37 5.03
N ASP A 23 -1.11 6.36 4.83
CA ASP A 23 -2.11 5.98 5.84
C ASP A 23 -1.90 4.52 6.30
N THR A 24 -1.66 3.62 5.36
CA THR A 24 -1.37 2.20 5.62
C THR A 24 -0.10 2.05 6.45
N ILE A 25 0.97 2.77 6.12
CA ILE A 25 2.22 2.72 6.88
C ILE A 25 2.03 3.24 8.31
N LEU A 26 1.31 4.35 8.51
CA LEU A 26 1.07 4.86 9.86
C LEU A 26 0.22 3.88 10.69
N LEU A 27 -0.81 3.26 10.10
CA LEU A 27 -1.58 2.22 10.77
C LEU A 27 -0.71 1.01 11.13
N LEU A 28 0.20 0.59 10.25
CA LEU A 28 1.14 -0.51 10.53
C LEU A 28 2.11 -0.17 11.66
N LEU A 29 2.64 1.06 11.71
CA LEU A 29 3.47 1.51 12.83
C LEU A 29 2.68 1.47 14.14
N GLY A 30 1.46 1.98 14.17
CA GLY A 30 0.57 1.93 15.34
C GLY A 30 0.22 0.51 15.76
N TYR A 31 -0.08 -0.36 14.79
CA TYR A 31 -0.35 -1.79 15.01
C TYR A 31 0.86 -2.51 15.64
N LEU A 32 2.05 -2.31 15.07
CA LEU A 32 3.29 -2.89 15.60
C LEU A 32 3.59 -2.37 17.00
N TYR A 33 3.38 -1.08 17.26
CA TYR A 33 3.57 -0.52 18.59
C TYR A 33 2.61 -1.19 19.60
N HIS A 34 1.33 -1.31 19.23
CA HIS A 34 0.29 -1.85 20.09
C HIS A 34 0.49 -3.34 20.40
N ILE A 35 0.72 -4.18 19.40
CA ILE A 35 0.86 -5.63 19.61
C ILE A 35 2.11 -5.99 20.44
N HIS A 36 3.15 -5.15 20.36
CA HIS A 36 4.36 -5.30 21.16
C HIS A 36 4.30 -4.59 22.52
N ASN A 37 3.20 -3.89 22.84
CA ASN A 37 2.98 -3.33 24.17
C ASN A 37 2.44 -4.37 25.17
N ASN A 38 2.48 -5.65 24.83
CA ASN A 38 2.01 -6.74 25.68
C ASN A 38 2.99 -7.01 26.84
N ASN A 39 2.49 -7.04 28.06
CA ASN A 39 3.27 -7.32 29.28
C ASN A 39 3.88 -8.73 29.32
N ARG A 40 3.43 -9.64 28.46
CA ARG A 40 4.03 -10.98 28.28
C ARG A 40 5.36 -10.96 27.52
N ILE A 41 5.70 -9.85 26.86
CA ILE A 41 6.96 -9.67 26.16
C ILE A 41 7.98 -9.09 27.15
N ASP A 42 9.19 -9.66 27.15
CA ASP A 42 10.32 -9.15 27.93
C ASP A 42 10.47 -7.62 27.81
N ALA A 43 10.66 -6.96 28.95
CA ALA A 43 10.65 -5.50 29.03
C ALA A 43 11.78 -4.86 28.19
N ARG A 44 12.95 -5.50 28.14
CA ARG A 44 14.10 -5.00 27.37
C ARG A 44 13.82 -5.13 25.88
N LEU A 45 13.24 -6.25 25.45
CA LEU A 45 12.84 -6.49 24.06
C LEU A 45 11.73 -5.53 23.61
N ARG A 46 10.70 -5.33 24.43
CA ARG A 46 9.64 -4.35 24.18
C ARG A 46 10.20 -2.93 24.01
N SER A 47 11.06 -2.50 24.94
CA SER A 47 11.75 -1.20 24.85
C SER A 47 12.57 -1.08 23.56
N THR A 48 13.30 -2.12 23.17
CA THR A 48 14.08 -2.14 21.93
C THR A 48 13.20 -1.97 20.69
N ILE A 49 12.06 -2.68 20.65
CA ILE A 49 11.10 -2.60 19.55
C ILE A 49 10.48 -1.20 19.48
N HIS A 50 9.98 -0.68 20.59
CA HIS A 50 9.38 0.66 20.66
C HIS A 50 10.38 1.74 20.26
N ASN A 51 11.61 1.68 20.76
CA ASN A 51 12.68 2.61 20.37
C ASN A 51 12.97 2.56 18.86
N SER A 52 12.93 1.38 18.24
CA SER A 52 13.12 1.24 16.80
C SER A 52 11.96 1.87 16.01
N LEU A 53 10.71 1.65 16.43
CA LEU A 53 9.52 2.25 15.81
C LEU A 53 9.52 3.77 15.96
N GLU A 54 9.80 4.28 17.16
CA GLU A 54 9.90 5.72 17.44
C GLU A 54 11.01 6.39 16.63
N LYS A 55 12.18 5.74 16.48
CA LYS A 55 13.25 6.24 15.61
C LYS A 55 12.79 6.38 14.15
N ARG A 56 11.98 5.44 13.64
CA ARG A 56 11.42 5.55 12.28
C ARG A 56 10.39 6.67 12.20
N TRP A 57 9.50 6.77 13.19
CA TRP A 57 8.49 7.83 13.26
C TRP A 57 9.10 9.23 13.32
N LYS A 58 10.22 9.41 14.01
CA LYS A 58 10.94 10.70 14.06
C LYS A 58 11.58 11.13 12.74
N LYS A 59 11.81 10.20 11.81
CA LYS A 59 12.47 10.47 10.52
C LYS A 59 11.49 10.85 9.40
N VAL A 60 10.21 10.51 9.56
CA VAL A 60 9.22 10.78 8.52
C VAL A 60 8.63 12.18 8.66
N ASP A 61 8.00 12.65 7.60
CA ASP A 61 7.21 13.88 7.61
C ASP A 61 5.88 13.65 8.34
N GLN A 62 5.92 13.72 9.67
CA GLN A 62 4.83 13.32 10.56
C GLN A 62 3.51 14.00 10.21
N ASP A 63 3.55 15.28 9.85
CA ASP A 63 2.37 16.06 9.49
C ASP A 63 1.65 15.46 8.28
N VAL A 64 2.40 15.05 7.27
CA VAL A 64 1.82 14.42 6.06
C VAL A 64 1.26 13.04 6.38
N PHE A 65 1.91 12.24 7.22
CA PHE A 65 1.40 10.94 7.64
C PHE A 65 0.12 11.06 8.48
N ILE A 66 0.05 12.04 9.39
CA ILE A 66 -1.16 12.34 10.17
C ILE A 66 -2.29 12.79 9.23
N LEU A 67 -1.97 13.64 8.24
CA LEU A 67 -2.95 14.07 7.25
C LEU A 67 -3.38 12.93 6.32
N ALA A 68 -2.55 11.94 6.01
CA ALA A 68 -2.94 10.77 5.23
C ALA A 68 -4.05 9.97 5.93
N ILE A 69 -3.94 9.77 7.25
CA ILE A 69 -5.03 9.18 8.05
C ILE A 69 -6.26 10.08 8.07
N THR A 70 -6.03 11.39 8.21
CA THR A 70 -7.10 12.39 8.27
C THR A 70 -7.91 12.42 6.97
N PHE A 71 -7.25 12.39 5.80
CA PHE A 71 -7.85 12.38 4.46
C PHE A 71 -8.29 11.00 3.98
N ASN A 72 -8.15 9.96 4.81
CA ASN A 72 -8.81 8.69 4.55
C ASN A 72 -10.28 8.81 4.98
N PRO A 73 -11.26 8.79 4.04
CA PRO A 73 -12.66 9.02 4.37
C PRO A 73 -13.24 7.93 5.28
N TYR A 74 -12.70 6.72 5.26
CA TYR A 74 -13.14 5.64 6.15
C TYR A 74 -12.66 5.81 7.59
N LEU A 75 -11.63 6.63 7.83
CA LEU A 75 -11.00 6.80 9.13
C LEU A 75 -11.28 8.18 9.72
N ARG A 76 -10.90 9.23 8.99
CA ARG A 76 -10.91 10.63 9.45
C ARG A 76 -10.29 10.75 10.86
N LYS A 77 -10.90 11.56 11.73
CA LYS A 77 -10.48 11.70 13.13
C LYS A 77 -10.78 10.48 14.02
N LYS A 78 -11.54 9.48 13.54
CA LYS A 78 -11.93 8.31 14.34
C LYS A 78 -10.73 7.40 14.66
N ALA A 79 -9.72 7.40 13.79
CA ALA A 79 -8.48 6.63 13.99
C ALA A 79 -7.63 7.10 15.17
N PHE A 80 -7.77 8.36 15.61
CA PHE A 80 -7.01 8.87 16.75
C PHE A 80 -7.69 8.54 18.07
N LYS A 81 -6.89 8.22 19.10
CA LYS A 81 -7.37 7.93 20.45
C LYS A 81 -8.21 9.08 21.01
N SER A 82 -9.25 8.78 21.78
CA SER A 82 -10.01 9.80 22.52
C SER A 82 -9.07 10.64 23.39
N GLY A 83 -9.29 11.96 23.45
CA GLY A 83 -8.40 12.91 24.12
C GLY A 83 -7.09 13.24 23.39
N SER A 84 -6.80 12.61 22.24
CA SER A 84 -5.65 13.00 21.41
C SER A 84 -5.86 14.42 20.84
N PRO A 85 -4.80 15.25 20.74
CA PRO A 85 -4.88 16.53 20.05
C PRO A 85 -5.32 16.37 18.58
N PHE A 86 -5.06 15.21 17.97
CA PHE A 86 -5.48 14.90 16.59
C PHE A 86 -6.96 14.51 16.46
N ARG A 87 -7.75 14.59 17.54
CA ARG A 87 -9.23 14.64 17.43
C ARG A 87 -9.78 16.05 17.24
N SER A 88 -8.98 17.08 17.54
CA SER A 88 -9.39 18.47 17.38
C SER A 88 -9.35 18.89 15.91
N THR A 89 -10.49 19.36 15.41
CA THR A 89 -10.60 19.97 14.07
C THR A 89 -9.60 21.11 13.91
N SER A 90 -9.40 21.95 14.93
CA SER A 90 -8.47 23.08 14.86
C SER A 90 -7.01 22.63 14.73
N LYS A 91 -6.61 21.58 15.47
CA LYS A 91 -5.24 21.08 15.40
C LYS A 91 -4.95 20.44 14.05
N LEU A 92 -5.88 19.61 13.56
CA LEU A 92 -5.78 19.00 12.24
C LEU A 92 -5.80 20.04 11.11
N PHE A 93 -6.62 21.09 11.24
CA PHE A 93 -6.66 22.18 10.27
C PHE A 93 -5.35 22.99 10.25
N SER A 94 -4.74 23.23 11.41
CA SER A 94 -3.41 23.88 11.47
C SER A 94 -2.37 23.07 10.70
N LEU A 95 -2.36 21.75 10.85
CA LEU A 95 -1.48 20.85 10.09
C LEU A 95 -1.76 20.92 8.60
N ALA A 96 -3.04 20.79 8.22
CA ALA A 96 -3.47 20.88 6.81
C ALA A 96 -3.05 22.22 6.19
N SER A 97 -3.19 23.32 6.92
CA SER A 97 -2.81 24.67 6.45
C SER A 97 -1.30 24.81 6.25
N GLN A 98 -0.49 24.27 7.17
CA GLN A 98 0.96 24.29 7.06
C GLN A 98 1.45 23.45 5.88
N VAL A 99 0.92 22.23 5.72
CA VAL A 99 1.28 21.33 4.62
C VAL A 99 0.79 21.90 3.27
N PHE A 100 -0.41 22.48 3.23
CA PHE A 100 -0.92 23.17 2.04
C PHE A 100 0.00 24.32 1.62
N LYS A 101 0.36 25.21 2.57
CA LYS A 101 1.30 26.30 2.31
C LYS A 101 2.66 25.80 1.82
N ARG A 102 3.17 24.70 2.39
CA ARG A 102 4.43 24.08 1.96
C ARG A 102 4.35 23.51 0.54
N PHE A 103 3.22 22.95 0.13
CA PHE A 103 3.05 22.31 -1.18
C PHE A 103 2.65 23.25 -2.31
N TYR A 104 2.01 24.38 -1.99
CA TYR A 104 1.42 25.29 -2.98
C TYR A 104 1.86 26.75 -2.82
N GLY A 105 2.67 27.08 -1.81
CA GLY A 105 3.21 28.43 -1.62
C GLY A 105 2.21 29.48 -1.09
N ARG A 106 0.94 29.10 -0.85
CA ARG A 106 -0.12 29.99 -0.38
C ARG A 106 -0.91 29.38 0.77
N ALA A 107 -1.52 30.23 1.60
CA ALA A 107 -2.40 29.78 2.67
C ALA A 107 -3.75 29.30 2.10
N PRO A 108 -4.43 28.34 2.76
CA PRO A 108 -5.80 28.02 2.44
C PRO A 108 -6.73 29.18 2.82
N ASP A 109 -7.81 29.34 2.08
CA ASP A 109 -8.84 30.36 2.36
C ASP A 109 -9.88 29.88 3.38
N SER A 110 -10.88 30.72 3.66
CA SER A 110 -11.97 30.41 4.58
C SER A 110 -12.89 29.29 4.06
N PHE A 111 -13.05 29.17 2.74
CA PHE A 111 -13.86 28.13 2.11
C PHE A 111 -13.21 26.74 2.25
N PHE A 112 -11.89 26.66 2.10
CA PHE A 112 -11.10 25.46 2.43
C PHE A 112 -11.33 25.07 3.89
N ARG A 113 -11.21 26.02 4.83
CA ARG A 113 -11.40 25.74 6.27
C ARG A 113 -12.79 25.20 6.57
N ARG A 114 -13.81 25.76 5.93
CA ARG A 114 -15.18 25.28 6.03
C ARG A 114 -15.30 23.86 5.50
N ALA A 115 -14.85 23.61 4.27
CA ALA A 115 -14.87 22.27 3.66
C ALA A 115 -14.14 21.23 4.52
N PHE A 116 -12.97 21.58 5.06
CA PHE A 116 -12.21 20.72 5.96
C PHE A 116 -12.99 20.37 7.24
N SER A 117 -13.70 21.35 7.81
CA SER A 117 -14.49 21.16 9.03
C SER A 117 -15.72 20.29 8.79
N GLU A 118 -16.41 20.48 7.66
CA GLU A 118 -17.55 19.66 7.23
C GLU A 118 -17.08 18.22 6.93
N TYR A 119 -15.94 18.05 6.25
CA TYR A 119 -15.32 16.75 6.01
C TYR A 119 -15.02 15.99 7.30
N LEU A 120 -14.38 16.63 8.28
CA LEU A 120 -14.12 15.99 9.58
C LEU A 120 -15.36 15.74 10.43
N SER A 121 -16.47 16.41 10.11
CA SER A 121 -17.75 16.21 10.78
C SER A 121 -18.64 15.21 10.07
N ASN A 122 -18.21 14.70 8.90
CA ASN A 122 -18.97 13.78 8.05
C ASN A 122 -20.32 14.37 7.60
N THR A 123 -20.34 15.66 7.24
CA THR A 123 -21.57 16.39 6.88
C THR A 123 -21.55 16.92 5.46
N GLY A 124 -22.73 17.27 4.94
CA GLY A 124 -22.90 17.86 3.62
C GLY A 124 -22.39 16.93 2.51
N MET A 125 -21.66 17.50 1.54
CA MET A 125 -21.07 16.76 0.42
C MET A 125 -19.93 15.80 0.83
N TRP A 126 -19.49 15.87 2.09
CA TRP A 126 -18.40 15.07 2.65
C TRP A 126 -18.87 13.90 3.53
N SER A 127 -20.19 13.70 3.60
CA SER A 127 -20.80 12.52 4.22
C SER A 127 -20.38 11.24 3.49
N ASP A 128 -20.48 10.10 4.18
CA ASP A 128 -20.10 8.80 3.64
C ASP A 128 -20.91 8.45 2.38
N GLU A 129 -22.19 8.82 2.36
CA GLU A 129 -23.10 8.65 1.24
C GLU A 129 -22.70 9.55 0.06
N ARG A 130 -22.44 10.84 0.32
CA ARG A 130 -22.09 11.82 -0.73
C ARG A 130 -20.68 11.63 -1.29
N MET A 131 -19.80 10.96 -0.56
CA MET A 131 -18.49 10.51 -1.05
C MET A 131 -18.53 9.11 -1.68
N SER A 132 -19.72 8.51 -1.83
CA SER A 132 -19.91 7.21 -2.49
C SER A 132 -19.09 6.08 -1.87
N LEU A 133 -18.83 6.13 -0.56
CA LEU A 133 -17.86 5.22 0.08
C LEU A 133 -18.27 3.75 -0.01
N GLU A 134 -19.57 3.47 0.03
CA GLU A 134 -20.08 2.11 -0.15
C GLU A 134 -19.83 1.59 -1.58
N TYR A 135 -20.07 2.41 -2.59
CA TYR A 135 -19.78 2.08 -3.98
C TYR A 135 -18.30 1.72 -4.18
N PHE A 136 -17.39 2.59 -3.74
CA PHE A 136 -15.95 2.34 -3.87
C PHE A 136 -15.49 1.09 -3.12
N ARG A 137 -16.09 0.80 -1.95
CA ARG A 137 -15.81 -0.42 -1.19
C ARG A 137 -16.30 -1.67 -1.92
N ASN A 138 -17.51 -1.63 -2.48
CA ASN A 138 -18.10 -2.77 -3.19
C ASN A 138 -17.36 -3.04 -4.50
N ASN A 139 -17.02 -1.99 -5.25
CA ASN A 139 -16.23 -2.09 -6.48
C ASN A 139 -14.85 -2.73 -6.20
N ALA A 140 -14.16 -2.31 -5.14
CA ALA A 140 -12.88 -2.89 -4.75
C ALA A 140 -13.00 -4.38 -4.39
N ARG A 141 -14.08 -4.78 -3.71
CA ARG A 141 -14.35 -6.18 -3.35
C ARG A 141 -14.67 -7.04 -4.57
N GLU A 142 -15.49 -6.53 -5.48
CA GLU A 142 -15.88 -7.23 -6.71
C GLU A 142 -14.69 -7.53 -7.62
N HIS A 143 -13.72 -6.61 -7.67
CA HIS A 143 -12.53 -6.71 -8.52
C HIS A 143 -11.30 -7.26 -7.78
N ASP A 144 -11.45 -7.76 -6.54
CA ASP A 144 -10.36 -8.23 -5.66
C ASP A 144 -9.17 -7.25 -5.62
N THR A 145 -9.46 -5.97 -5.43
CA THR A 145 -8.48 -4.88 -5.46
C THR A 145 -8.62 -3.95 -4.26
N TYR A 146 -7.80 -2.90 -4.23
CA TYR A 146 -7.81 -1.89 -3.18
C TYR A 146 -8.75 -0.75 -3.53
N VAL A 147 -9.34 -0.14 -2.51
CA VAL A 147 -10.17 1.06 -2.69
C VAL A 147 -9.33 2.20 -3.29
N ASP A 148 -9.79 2.72 -4.42
CA ASP A 148 -9.21 3.90 -5.07
C ASP A 148 -9.56 5.17 -4.28
N MET A 149 -8.68 5.53 -3.35
CA MET A 149 -8.85 6.72 -2.53
C MET A 149 -8.69 8.01 -3.33
N VAL A 150 -7.86 8.02 -4.38
CA VAL A 150 -7.69 9.20 -5.23
C VAL A 150 -8.96 9.40 -6.04
N GLY A 151 -9.57 8.32 -6.54
CA GLY A 151 -10.87 8.33 -7.20
C GLY A 151 -11.97 8.96 -6.35
N ILE A 152 -12.08 8.57 -5.07
CA ILE A 152 -13.05 9.15 -4.13
C ILE A 152 -12.94 10.68 -4.06
N TRP A 153 -11.71 11.18 -3.90
CA TRP A 153 -11.47 12.62 -3.82
C TRP A 153 -11.68 13.31 -5.17
N ARG A 154 -11.28 12.67 -6.27
CA ARG A 154 -11.43 13.18 -7.64
C ARG A 154 -12.89 13.45 -7.99
N GLU A 155 -13.83 12.61 -7.55
CA GLU A 155 -15.28 12.84 -7.75
C GLU A 155 -15.82 14.08 -7.03
N LYS A 156 -15.06 14.68 -6.09
CA LYS A 156 -15.45 15.92 -5.40
C LYS A 156 -14.81 17.17 -6.01
N LEU A 157 -14.03 17.02 -7.07
CA LEU A 157 -13.42 18.14 -7.75
C LEU A 157 -14.50 18.95 -8.49
N MET A 158 -14.61 20.25 -8.20
CA MET A 158 -15.61 21.14 -8.82
C MET A 158 -15.09 21.85 -10.06
N SER A 159 -13.76 21.92 -10.22
CA SER A 159 -13.10 22.49 -11.39
C SER A 159 -12.33 21.41 -12.13
N GLU A 160 -12.42 21.34 -13.44
CA GLU A 160 -11.65 20.37 -14.23
C GLU A 160 -10.13 20.64 -14.18
N THR A 161 -9.73 21.84 -13.74
CA THR A 161 -8.33 22.25 -13.73
C THR A 161 -7.70 22.06 -12.36
N LEU A 162 -6.69 21.21 -12.26
CA LEU A 162 -5.95 20.95 -11.00
C LEU A 162 -5.14 22.15 -10.48
N SER A 163 -5.01 23.22 -11.28
CA SER A 163 -4.40 24.49 -10.83
C SER A 163 -5.38 25.36 -10.05
N ASP A 164 -6.69 25.11 -10.16
CA ASP A 164 -7.68 25.73 -9.29
C ASP A 164 -7.61 25.08 -7.91
N ILE A 165 -6.96 25.80 -6.99
CA ILE A 165 -6.74 25.38 -5.61
C ILE A 165 -7.47 26.29 -4.63
N ASP A 166 -8.53 26.95 -5.08
CA ASP A 166 -9.38 27.79 -4.26
C ASP A 166 -10.43 26.96 -3.51
N GLY A 167 -10.82 27.44 -2.32
CA GLY A 167 -11.87 26.85 -1.50
C GLY A 167 -11.82 25.33 -1.31
N ALA A 168 -12.94 24.67 -1.60
CA ALA A 168 -13.08 23.22 -1.48
C ALA A 168 -12.19 22.46 -2.48
N ASN A 169 -11.87 23.02 -3.65
CA ASN A 169 -10.96 22.39 -4.61
C ASN A 169 -9.56 22.27 -4.03
N GLY A 170 -9.08 23.30 -3.30
CA GLY A 170 -7.81 23.23 -2.59
C GLY A 170 -7.73 22.05 -1.61
N LEU A 171 -8.83 21.74 -0.91
CA LEU A 171 -8.92 20.58 0.00
C LEU A 171 -8.79 19.27 -0.78
N VAL A 172 -9.55 19.13 -1.86
CA VAL A 172 -9.56 17.94 -2.71
C VAL A 172 -8.18 17.71 -3.32
N VAL A 173 -7.56 18.76 -3.87
CA VAL A 173 -6.23 18.70 -4.48
C VAL A 173 -5.15 18.31 -3.46
N LEU A 174 -5.21 18.86 -2.24
CA LEU A 174 -4.31 18.45 -1.16
C LEU A 174 -4.50 16.98 -0.79
N ALA A 175 -5.75 16.54 -0.61
CA ALA A 175 -6.06 15.17 -0.24
C ALA A 175 -5.60 14.19 -1.31
N MET A 176 -5.91 14.44 -2.59
CA MET A 176 -5.43 13.63 -3.72
C MET A 176 -3.90 13.54 -3.73
N ARG A 177 -3.21 14.67 -3.57
CA ARG A 177 -1.74 14.70 -3.56
C ARG A 177 -1.16 13.81 -2.48
N ILE A 178 -1.68 13.90 -1.24
CA ILE A 178 -1.23 13.05 -0.12
C ILE A 178 -1.59 11.58 -0.35
N MET A 179 -2.81 11.29 -0.80
CA MET A 179 -3.27 9.90 -1.03
C MET A 179 -2.56 9.21 -2.21
N SER A 180 -1.98 9.99 -3.14
CA SER A 180 -1.15 9.47 -4.23
C SER A 180 0.31 9.19 -3.84
N MET A 181 0.75 9.57 -2.64
CA MET A 181 2.14 9.37 -2.22
C MET A 181 2.41 7.89 -1.93
N VAL A 182 3.46 7.36 -2.56
CA VAL A 182 3.95 6.00 -2.35
C VAL A 182 5.14 6.04 -1.39
N PRO A 183 5.05 5.45 -0.18
CA PRO A 183 6.13 5.49 0.82
C PRO A 183 7.27 4.51 0.57
N ASN A 184 7.15 3.62 -0.42
CA ASN A 184 8.17 2.63 -0.71
C ASN A 184 8.86 2.91 -2.04
N SER A 185 10.17 2.64 -2.09
CA SER A 185 10.90 2.41 -3.33
C SER A 185 10.71 0.98 -3.85
N ALA A 186 9.97 0.11 -3.14
CA ALA A 186 9.86 -1.29 -3.50
C ALA A 186 9.24 -1.50 -4.89
N SER A 187 8.25 -0.69 -5.28
CA SER A 187 7.68 -0.75 -6.63
C SER A 187 8.70 -0.32 -7.70
N THR A 188 9.48 0.72 -7.43
CA THR A 188 10.56 1.16 -8.32
C THR A 188 11.70 0.13 -8.36
N GLU A 189 12.09 -0.47 -7.24
CA GLU A 189 13.07 -1.55 -7.12
C GLU A 189 12.65 -2.83 -7.82
N ARG A 190 11.37 -3.23 -7.76
CA ARG A 190 10.83 -4.34 -8.57
C ARG A 190 10.95 -4.04 -10.06
N THR A 191 10.60 -2.82 -10.45
CA THR A 191 10.72 -2.36 -11.84
C THR A 191 12.19 -2.35 -12.28
N PHE A 192 13.10 -1.84 -11.45
CA PHE A 192 14.55 -1.89 -11.69
C PHE A 192 15.11 -3.31 -11.68
N SER A 193 14.55 -4.23 -10.91
CA SER A 193 14.91 -5.64 -10.94
C SER A 193 14.47 -6.29 -12.25
N LYS A 194 13.29 -5.94 -12.79
CA LYS A 194 12.86 -6.35 -14.14
C LYS A 194 13.78 -5.79 -15.20
N PHE A 195 14.13 -4.50 -15.12
CA PHE A 195 15.13 -3.88 -15.98
C PHE A 195 16.47 -4.63 -15.89
N GLY A 196 16.95 -4.96 -14.69
CA GLY A 196 18.17 -5.73 -14.46
C GLY A 196 18.08 -7.17 -14.98
N ALA A 197 16.92 -7.83 -14.91
CA ALA A 197 16.72 -9.15 -15.49
C ALA A 197 16.82 -9.12 -17.03
N VAL A 198 16.22 -8.10 -17.67
CA VAL A 198 16.33 -7.86 -19.11
C VAL A 198 17.76 -7.47 -19.50
N HIS A 199 18.46 -6.70 -18.67
CA HIS A 199 19.81 -6.23 -18.97
C HIS A 199 20.92 -7.25 -18.71
N THR A 200 20.86 -8.07 -17.65
CA THR A 200 22.10 -8.62 -17.09
C THR A 200 22.23 -10.15 -17.06
N LYS A 201 21.20 -10.98 -17.28
CA LYS A 201 21.43 -12.45 -17.24
C LYS A 201 20.74 -13.37 -18.24
N ALA A 202 19.99 -12.86 -19.23
CA ALA A 202 19.56 -13.70 -20.34
C ALA A 202 19.39 -12.88 -21.64
N ARG A 203 20.46 -12.76 -22.43
CA ARG A 203 20.46 -12.38 -23.86
C ARG A 203 19.74 -11.07 -24.23
N ASN A 204 20.44 -9.94 -24.14
CA ASN A 204 20.54 -8.89 -25.18
C ASN A 204 20.99 -7.54 -24.55
N ARG A 205 22.07 -6.95 -25.04
CA ARG A 205 22.35 -5.51 -24.85
C ARG A 205 21.29 -4.72 -25.62
N MET A 206 20.10 -4.61 -25.05
CA MET A 206 19.01 -3.85 -25.65
C MET A 206 19.12 -2.38 -25.23
N GLY A 207 18.92 -1.47 -26.19
CA GLY A 207 18.94 -0.04 -25.91
C GLY A 207 17.80 0.39 -24.97
N PHE A 208 18.06 1.44 -24.17
CA PHE A 208 17.17 1.94 -23.11
C PHE A 208 15.69 2.06 -23.51
N GLU A 209 15.39 2.62 -24.69
CA GLU A 209 14.02 2.82 -25.17
C GLU A 209 13.26 1.51 -25.41
N LYS A 210 13.94 0.49 -25.94
CA LYS A 210 13.32 -0.83 -26.16
C LYS A 210 13.12 -1.55 -24.84
N THR A 211 14.08 -1.49 -23.92
CA THR A 211 13.95 -2.07 -22.58
C THR A 211 12.77 -1.44 -21.82
N ARG A 212 12.62 -0.12 -21.89
CA ARG A 212 11.49 0.60 -21.29
C ARG A 212 10.15 0.11 -21.83
N LYS A 213 10.00 0.01 -23.16
CA LYS A 213 8.77 -0.51 -23.79
C LYS A 213 8.46 -1.94 -23.35
N ILE A 214 9.47 -2.80 -23.29
CA ILE A 214 9.31 -4.19 -22.85
C ILE A 214 8.87 -4.24 -21.39
N VAL A 215 9.49 -3.48 -20.48
CA VAL A 215 9.09 -3.47 -19.07
C VAL A 215 7.68 -2.92 -18.89
N VAL A 216 7.31 -1.86 -19.63
CA VAL A 216 5.93 -1.33 -19.61
C VAL A 216 4.93 -2.38 -20.08
N ILE A 217 5.19 -3.03 -21.21
CA ILE A 217 4.33 -4.09 -21.75
C ILE A 217 4.26 -5.27 -20.77
N ASP A 218 5.38 -5.71 -20.20
CA ASP A 218 5.44 -6.79 -19.21
C ASP A 218 4.64 -6.45 -17.95
N THR A 219 4.77 -5.23 -17.42
CA THR A 219 3.95 -4.77 -16.28
C THR A 219 2.47 -4.70 -16.63
N HIS A 220 2.12 -4.32 -17.86
CA HIS A 220 0.73 -4.27 -18.31
C HIS A 220 0.13 -5.68 -18.48
N ILE A 221 0.87 -6.60 -19.11
CA ILE A 221 0.48 -8.01 -19.27
C ILE A 221 0.33 -8.66 -17.90
N ALA A 222 1.29 -8.48 -16.98
CA ALA A 222 1.21 -9.01 -15.62
C ALA A 222 0.01 -8.45 -14.84
N ARG A 223 -0.38 -7.20 -15.11
CA ARG A 223 -1.55 -6.55 -14.49
C ARG A 223 -2.87 -7.12 -15.02
N ILE A 224 -2.95 -7.45 -16.31
CA ILE A 224 -4.18 -7.96 -16.95
C ILE A 224 -4.33 -9.48 -16.76
N HIS A 225 -3.24 -10.22 -16.85
CA HIS A 225 -3.25 -11.68 -16.97
C HIS A 225 -2.60 -12.42 -15.79
N GLY A 226 -2.05 -11.71 -14.80
CA GLY A 226 -1.27 -12.29 -13.72
C GLY A 226 0.16 -12.66 -14.15
N VAL A 227 1.01 -13.01 -13.18
CA VAL A 227 2.42 -13.38 -13.45
C VAL A 227 2.52 -14.89 -13.66
N ALA A 228 3.11 -15.31 -14.79
CA ALA A 228 3.39 -16.72 -15.03
C ALA A 228 4.36 -17.29 -13.97
N PRO A 229 4.13 -18.52 -13.45
CA PRO A 229 5.06 -19.13 -12.50
C PRO A 229 6.46 -19.23 -13.08
N THR A 230 7.45 -18.67 -12.38
CA THR A 230 8.84 -18.81 -12.76
C THR A 230 9.31 -20.20 -12.37
N TYR A 231 9.11 -21.20 -13.24
CA TYR A 231 9.76 -22.50 -13.09
C TYR A 231 11.27 -22.30 -13.24
N LYS A 232 11.96 -22.16 -12.10
CA LYS A 232 13.42 -22.35 -12.07
C LYS A 232 13.67 -23.82 -12.42
N ARG A 233 14.00 -24.10 -13.68
CA ARG A 233 14.59 -25.38 -14.07
C ARG A 233 15.89 -25.52 -13.29
N LYS A 234 15.87 -26.32 -12.23
CA LYS A 234 17.07 -26.82 -11.57
C LYS A 234 17.76 -27.71 -12.61
N ARG A 235 18.84 -27.21 -13.21
CA ARG A 235 19.70 -28.03 -14.07
C ARG A 235 20.36 -29.03 -13.12
N ASN A 236 19.84 -30.25 -13.07
CA ASN A 236 20.52 -31.37 -12.44
C ASN A 236 21.74 -31.67 -13.30
N GLU A 237 22.90 -31.18 -12.86
CA GLU A 237 24.18 -31.80 -13.18
C GLU A 237 24.36 -32.90 -12.13
N ASP A 238 24.03 -34.12 -12.52
CA ASP A 238 24.57 -35.37 -11.96
C ASP A 238 24.18 -36.47 -12.95
N ALA A 239 24.99 -36.60 -14.00
CA ALA A 239 25.05 -37.80 -14.80
C ALA A 239 26.03 -38.75 -14.12
N HIS A 240 25.52 -39.72 -13.39
CA HIS A 240 26.19 -41.01 -13.26
C HIS A 240 25.18 -42.14 -13.27
N GLU A 241 25.52 -43.12 -14.11
CA GLU A 241 24.90 -44.40 -14.39
C GLU A 241 24.30 -45.10 -13.17
N ILE A 242 23.15 -45.75 -13.36
CA ILE A 242 23.06 -47.22 -13.34
C ILE A 242 21.82 -47.62 -14.15
N THR A 243 22.08 -48.33 -15.23
CA THR A 243 21.14 -49.09 -16.03
C THR A 243 20.78 -50.40 -15.33
N ASN A 244 19.54 -50.84 -15.56
CA ASN A 244 19.04 -52.22 -15.48
C ASN A 244 18.88 -52.85 -14.08
N ALA A 245 17.64 -53.19 -13.71
CA ALA A 245 17.12 -54.56 -13.86
C ALA A 245 15.80 -54.76 -13.09
N THR A 246 14.81 -55.14 -13.87
CA THR A 246 13.51 -55.78 -13.60
C THR A 246 13.49 -56.77 -12.42
N THR A 247 12.37 -56.81 -11.68
CA THR A 247 11.98 -57.89 -10.74
C THR A 247 10.43 -58.01 -10.81
N PRO A 248 9.79 -59.18 -10.57
CA PRO A 248 9.01 -59.90 -11.57
C PRO A 248 7.51 -59.92 -11.27
N ALA A 249 6.74 -60.41 -12.25
CA ALA A 249 5.29 -60.61 -12.18
C ALA A 249 4.89 -61.84 -11.35
N ALA A 250 3.76 -61.74 -10.65
CA ALA A 250 2.74 -62.79 -10.54
C ALA A 250 1.51 -62.25 -9.81
N PHE A 251 0.33 -62.31 -10.44
CA PHE A 251 -0.91 -62.77 -9.80
C PHE A 251 -1.91 -63.13 -10.90
N SER A 252 -1.99 -64.44 -11.16
CA SER A 252 -3.05 -65.12 -11.91
C SER A 252 -4.36 -65.07 -11.13
N THR A 253 -5.46 -64.74 -11.82
CA THR A 253 -6.83 -64.98 -11.37
C THR A 253 -7.46 -66.07 -12.26
N PRO A 254 -8.18 -67.05 -11.70
CA PRO A 254 -8.84 -68.07 -12.48
C PRO A 254 -10.22 -67.62 -12.98
N THR A 255 -10.56 -68.23 -14.11
CA THR A 255 -11.77 -68.27 -14.94
C THR A 255 -13.08 -68.58 -14.20
N GLN A 256 -14.19 -68.12 -14.78
CA GLN A 256 -15.48 -68.80 -15.06
C GLN A 256 -16.50 -67.72 -15.47
N ASP A 257 -17.46 -67.87 -16.37
CA ASP A 257 -17.80 -68.83 -17.43
C ASP A 257 -18.98 -68.19 -18.20
N SER A 258 -19.18 -68.64 -19.45
CA SER A 258 -20.32 -68.45 -20.40
C SER A 258 -20.02 -67.59 -21.62
#